data_AF-A0A2V1CXU8-F1
#
_entry.id   AF-A0A2V1CXU8-F1
#
_cell.length_a   1.000
_cell.length_b   1.000
_cell.length_c   1.000
_cell.angle_alpha   90.00
_cell.angle_beta   90.00
_cell.angle_gamma   90.00
#
_symmetry.space_group_name_H-M   'P 1'
#
loop_
_entity.id
_entity.type
_entity.pdbx_description
1 polymer ?
#
loop_
_entity_poly.entity_id
_entity_poly.type
_entity_poly.pdbx_seq_one_letter_code
_entity_poly.pdbx_strand_id
1 'polypeptide(L)'
;MVEISFDYLRLHRQCWRLLRAVKDHCRADLIRIYGPEYLEKESQLPFVVGYVLMTATPTKQIGDLLKARLPGVQVTSKVLEDAKYVIEQMVGSGAGALVVEQILPRALDLCIEFEIEH
;
A
#
# COMPACT_ATOMS: atom_id res chain seq x y z
N MET A 1 27.62 16.01 7.38
CA MET A 1 26.43 15.53 6.65
C MET A 1 26.19 14.11 7.14
N VAL A 2 25.16 13.89 7.95
CA VAL A 2 24.81 12.54 8.42
C VAL A 2 24.23 11.83 7.21
N GLU A 3 25.03 10.98 6.58
CA GLU A 3 24.57 10.08 5.55
C GLU A 3 23.65 9.08 6.27
N ILE A 4 22.34 9.16 6.00
CA ILE A 4 21.35 8.25 6.56
C ILE A 4 21.59 6.90 5.90
N SER A 5 22.55 6.13 6.40
CA SER A 5 22.74 4.71 6.07
C SER A 5 21.69 3.84 6.78
N PHE A 6 20.48 4.38 6.98
CA PHE A 6 19.33 3.53 7.15
C PHE A 6 19.28 2.62 5.92
N ASP A 7 19.00 1.34 6.10
CA ASP A 7 18.87 0.43 4.98
C ASP A 7 17.55 0.74 4.24
N TYR A 8 17.54 1.88 3.54
CA TYR A 8 16.45 2.41 2.76
C TYR A 8 16.01 1.37 1.73
N LEU A 9 16.96 0.59 1.19
CA LEU A 9 16.67 -0.49 0.27
C LEU A 9 15.89 -1.62 0.96
N ARG A 10 16.22 -1.98 2.22
CA ARG A 10 15.39 -2.91 3.01
C ARG A 10 14.01 -2.34 3.30
N LEU A 11 13.89 -1.09 3.77
CA LEU A 11 12.58 -0.48 4.01
C LEU A 11 11.75 -0.45 2.72
N HIS A 12 12.32 0.06 1.63
CA HIS A 12 11.68 0.12 0.32
C HIS A 12 11.24 -1.27 -0.14
N ARG A 13 12.07 -2.30 0.06
CA ARG A 13 11.71 -3.69 -0.24
C ARG A 13 10.53 -4.18 0.61
N GLN A 14 10.42 -3.80 1.88
CA GLN A 14 9.25 -4.16 2.69
C GLN A 14 7.99 -3.44 2.23
N CYS A 15 8.07 -2.13 1.92
CA CYS A 15 6.96 -1.39 1.33
C CYS A 15 6.51 -2.04 0.01
N TRP A 16 7.46 -2.47 -0.82
CA TRP A 16 7.17 -3.15 -2.08
C TRP A 16 6.46 -4.49 -1.87
N ARG A 17 6.86 -5.26 -0.85
CA ARG A 17 6.19 -6.53 -0.48
C ARG A 17 4.76 -6.29 -0.03
N LEU A 18 4.52 -5.26 0.78
CA LEU A 18 3.18 -4.86 1.20
C LEU A 18 2.30 -4.51 -0.01
N LEU A 19 2.79 -3.65 -0.89
CA LEU A 19 2.04 -3.25 -2.09
C LEU A 19 1.74 -4.45 -3.00
N ARG A 20 2.68 -5.39 -3.15
CA ARG A 20 2.42 -6.64 -3.89
C ARG A 20 1.34 -7.50 -3.23
N ALA A 21 1.38 -7.66 -1.91
CA ALA A 21 0.39 -8.44 -1.17
C ALA A 21 -1.02 -7.85 -1.36
N VAL A 22 -1.17 -6.52 -1.24
CA VAL A 22 -2.44 -5.83 -1.49
C VAL A 22 -2.89 -6.02 -2.94
N LYS A 23 -1.99 -5.81 -3.91
CA LYS A 23 -2.29 -6.01 -5.34
C LYS A 23 -2.79 -7.41 -5.62
N ASP A 24 -2.11 -8.43 -5.11
CA ASP A 24 -2.43 -9.83 -5.38
C ASP A 24 -3.75 -10.25 -4.73
N HIS A 25 -4.00 -9.81 -3.49
CA HIS A 25 -5.25 -10.09 -2.79
C HIS A 25 -6.46 -9.42 -3.46
N CYS A 26 -6.33 -8.15 -3.86
CA CYS A 26 -7.42 -7.39 -4.47
C CYS A 26 -7.52 -7.55 -6.00
N ARG A 27 -6.66 -8.38 -6.62
CA ARG A 27 -6.47 -8.42 -8.09
C ARG A 27 -7.77 -8.65 -8.86
N ALA A 28 -8.56 -9.63 -8.45
CA ALA A 28 -9.77 -10.01 -9.18
C ALA A 28 -10.77 -8.85 -9.25
N ASP A 29 -10.99 -8.16 -8.13
CA ASP A 29 -11.91 -7.02 -8.07
C ASP A 29 -11.34 -5.80 -8.79
N LEU A 30 -10.05 -5.51 -8.65
CA LEU A 30 -9.41 -4.39 -9.36
C LEU A 30 -9.50 -4.57 -10.88
N ILE A 31 -9.29 -5.79 -11.39
CA ILE A 31 -9.48 -6.11 -12.82
C ILE A 31 -10.93 -5.92 -13.25
N ARG A 32 -11.89 -6.37 -12.42
CA ARG A 32 -13.32 -6.19 -12.70
C ARG A 32 -13.72 -4.71 -12.75
N ILE A 33 -13.07 -3.87 -11.96
CA ILE A 33 -13.41 -2.45 -11.82
C ILE A 33 -12.71 -1.57 -12.88
N TYR A 34 -11.43 -1.81 -13.14
CA TYR A 34 -10.58 -0.93 -13.98
C TYR A 34 -10.08 -1.60 -15.27
N GLY A 35 -10.31 -2.90 -15.43
CA GLY A 35 -9.76 -3.71 -16.52
C GLY A 35 -8.40 -4.33 -16.19
N PRO A 36 -7.96 -5.35 -16.94
CA PRO A 36 -6.71 -6.07 -16.68
C PRO A 36 -5.45 -5.20 -16.81
N GLU A 37 -5.54 -4.10 -17.54
CA GLU A 37 -4.44 -3.18 -17.79
C GLU A 37 -4.38 -2.01 -16.80
N TYR A 38 -5.07 -2.08 -15.66
CA TYR A 38 -4.98 -1.03 -14.64
C TYR A 38 -3.55 -0.85 -14.09
N LEU A 39 -2.76 -1.93 -14.09
CA LEU A 39 -1.32 -1.96 -13.87
C LEU A 39 -0.64 -2.77 -14.97
N GLU A 40 0.15 -2.10 -15.80
CA GLU A 40 0.87 -2.68 -16.95
C GLU A 40 2.32 -3.01 -16.60
N LYS A 41 2.95 -2.23 -15.72
CA LYS A 41 4.36 -2.37 -15.35
C LYS A 41 4.54 -2.44 -13.85
N GLU A 42 5.56 -3.16 -13.41
CA GLU A 42 5.92 -3.25 -11.98
C GLU A 42 6.19 -1.87 -11.37
N SER A 43 6.75 -0.93 -12.14
CA SER A 43 6.97 0.46 -11.70
C SER A 43 5.69 1.21 -11.31
N GLN A 44 4.52 0.73 -11.73
CA GLN A 44 3.22 1.30 -11.39
C GLN A 44 2.65 0.72 -10.09
N LEU A 45 3.32 -0.24 -9.46
CA LEU A 45 2.84 -0.86 -8.21
C LEU A 45 2.41 0.16 -7.13
N PRO A 46 3.11 1.29 -6.90
CA PRO A 46 2.66 2.31 -5.95
C PRO A 46 1.26 2.86 -6.21
N PHE A 47 0.78 2.83 -7.47
CA PHE A 47 -0.54 3.31 -7.85
C PHE A 47 -1.69 2.41 -7.38
N VAL A 48 -1.41 1.18 -6.92
CA VAL A 48 -2.42 0.30 -6.33
C VAL A 48 -3.18 0.98 -5.19
N VAL A 49 -2.49 1.83 -4.41
CA VAL A 49 -3.11 2.59 -3.31
C VAL A 49 -4.20 3.52 -3.83
N GLY A 50 -3.93 4.24 -4.91
CA GLY A 50 -4.90 5.12 -5.56
C GLY A 50 -6.10 4.35 -6.08
N TYR A 51 -5.87 3.20 -6.73
CA TYR A 51 -6.95 2.34 -7.21
C TYR A 51 -7.83 1.83 -6.06
N VAL A 52 -7.25 1.35 -4.96
CA VAL A 52 -7.99 0.89 -3.77
C VAL A 52 -8.82 2.02 -3.16
N LEU A 53 -8.25 3.22 -2.98
CA LEU A 53 -9.01 4.35 -2.42
C LEU A 53 -10.13 4.82 -3.36
N MET A 54 -9.88 4.77 -4.67
CA MET A 54 -10.88 5.14 -5.67
C MET A 54 -12.07 4.18 -5.72
N THR A 55 -11.93 2.90 -5.34
CA THR A 55 -13.10 1.99 -5.33
C THR A 55 -14.17 2.42 -4.33
N ALA A 56 -13.74 3.05 -3.23
CA ALA A 56 -14.60 3.49 -2.13
C ALA A 56 -15.05 4.96 -2.24
N THR A 57 -14.62 5.69 -3.27
CA THR A 57 -15.04 7.08 -3.51
C THR A 57 -15.81 7.23 -4.82
N PRO A 58 -16.71 8.21 -4.95
CA PRO A 58 -17.43 8.49 -6.21
C PRO A 58 -16.53 9.13 -7.28
N THR A 59 -15.26 9.39 -6.99
CA THR A 59 -14.29 10.01 -7.89
C THR A 59 -14.13 9.19 -9.17
N LYS A 60 -14.26 9.84 -10.33
CA LYS A 60 -14.18 9.17 -11.64
C LYS A 60 -12.74 8.90 -12.08
N GLN A 61 -11.79 9.76 -11.68
CA GLN A 61 -10.37 9.66 -12.00
C GLN A 61 -9.54 10.63 -11.12
N ILE A 62 -8.30 10.26 -10.73
CA ILE A 62 -7.33 11.16 -10.09
C ILE A 62 -6.30 11.59 -11.15
N GLY A 63 -6.72 12.48 -12.06
CA GLY A 63 -5.90 12.97 -13.19
C GLY A 63 -5.40 11.87 -14.15
N ASP A 64 -4.48 12.19 -15.05
CA ASP A 64 -3.94 11.26 -16.07
C ASP A 64 -3.14 10.07 -15.48
N LEU A 65 -2.99 10.02 -14.15
CA LEU A 65 -2.20 9.01 -13.45
C LEU A 65 -2.89 7.65 -13.36
N LEU A 66 -4.23 7.60 -13.29
CA LEU A 66 -4.99 6.38 -13.04
C LEU A 66 -6.11 6.19 -14.07
N LYS A 67 -6.36 4.93 -14.46
CA LYS A 67 -7.49 4.60 -15.34
C LYS A 67 -8.81 4.83 -14.60
N ALA A 68 -9.80 5.36 -15.32
CA ALA A 68 -11.16 5.49 -14.82
C ALA A 68 -11.80 4.11 -14.63
N ARG A 69 -12.83 4.04 -13.77
CA ARG A 69 -13.64 2.83 -13.63
C ARG A 69 -14.37 2.50 -14.93
N LEU A 70 -14.55 1.20 -15.19
CA LEU A 70 -15.39 0.74 -16.29
C LEU A 70 -16.85 1.20 -16.12
N PRO A 71 -17.58 1.48 -17.22
CA PRO A 71 -18.97 1.91 -17.16
C PRO A 71 -19.86 0.92 -16.39
N GLY A 72 -20.76 1.44 -15.56
CA GLY A 72 -21.73 0.61 -14.81
C GLY A 72 -21.19 -0.04 -13.53
N VAL A 73 -19.90 0.13 -13.21
CA VAL A 73 -19.33 -0.37 -11.95
C VAL A 73 -19.72 0.54 -10.78
N GLN A 74 -20.30 -0.04 -9.73
CA GLN A 74 -20.69 0.68 -8.54
C GLN A 74 -19.50 0.92 -7.58
N VAL A 75 -19.59 2.02 -6.83
CA VAL A 75 -18.68 2.33 -5.71
C VAL A 75 -18.95 1.33 -4.59
N THR A 76 -17.92 0.69 -4.05
CA THR A 76 -18.05 -0.26 -2.93
C THR A 76 -16.85 -0.17 -2.01
N SER A 77 -17.05 -0.45 -0.72
CA SER A 77 -15.97 -0.54 0.28
C SER A 77 -15.19 -1.86 0.21
N LYS A 78 -15.68 -2.88 -0.51
CA LYS A 78 -15.11 -4.24 -0.51
C LYS A 78 -13.59 -4.25 -0.73
N VAL A 79 -13.10 -3.61 -1.80
CA VAL A 79 -11.66 -3.60 -2.11
C VAL A 79 -10.84 -2.85 -1.05
N LEU A 80 -11.43 -1.85 -0.41
CA LEU A 80 -10.81 -1.13 0.71
C LEU A 80 -10.74 -2.03 1.96
N GLU A 81 -11.79 -2.80 2.24
CA GLU A 81 -11.84 -3.78 3.33
C GLU A 81 -10.85 -4.95 3.10
N ASP A 82 -10.77 -5.46 1.87
CA ASP A 82 -9.81 -6.50 1.48
C ASP A 82 -8.36 -5.98 1.62
N ALA A 83 -8.09 -4.73 1.25
CA ALA A 83 -6.78 -4.11 1.44
C ALA A 83 -6.47 -3.91 2.94
N LYS A 84 -7.46 -3.49 3.74
CA LYS A 84 -7.34 -3.38 5.20
C LYS A 84 -6.95 -4.73 5.81
N TYR A 85 -7.62 -5.81 5.42
CA TYR A 85 -7.30 -7.16 5.91
C TYR A 85 -5.83 -7.51 5.70
N VAL A 86 -5.29 -7.27 4.51
CA VAL A 86 -3.87 -7.52 4.21
C VAL A 86 -2.94 -6.69 5.09
N ILE A 87 -3.26 -5.41 5.30
CA ILE A 87 -2.47 -4.51 6.15
C ILE A 87 -2.48 -5.02 7.60
N GLU A 88 -3.63 -5.42 8.14
CA GLU A 88 -3.76 -5.97 9.49
C GLU A 88 -2.95 -7.27 9.66
N GLN A 89 -2.94 -8.16 8.67
CA GLN A 89 -2.09 -9.36 8.69
C GLN A 89 -0.60 -9.00 8.72
N MET A 90 -0.18 -7.98 7.96
CA MET A 90 1.21 -7.54 7.99
C MET A 90 1.59 -6.87 9.31
N VAL A 91 0.70 -6.09 9.91
CA VAL A 91 0.90 -5.53 11.25
C VAL A 91 1.03 -6.67 12.26
N GLY A 92 0.12 -7.65 12.23
CA GLY A 92 0.15 -8.83 13.10
C GLY A 92 1.39 -9.70 12.94
N SER A 93 2.06 -9.67 11.79
CA SER A 93 3.30 -10.42 11.56
C SER A 93 4.52 -9.88 12.31
N GLY A 94 4.44 -8.66 12.87
CA GLY A 94 5.56 -8.01 13.56
C GLY A 94 6.69 -7.53 12.63
N ALA A 95 6.53 -7.64 11.31
CA ALA A 95 7.55 -7.24 10.34
C ALA A 95 7.94 -5.75 10.46
N GLY A 96 6.99 -4.88 10.83
CA GLY A 96 7.24 -3.46 11.10
C GLY A 96 7.94 -3.22 12.43
N ALA A 97 7.56 -3.96 13.49
CA ALA A 97 8.14 -3.84 14.82
C ALA A 97 9.64 -4.17 14.83
N LEU A 98 10.08 -5.17 14.05
CA LEU A 98 11.50 -5.48 13.90
C LEU A 98 12.32 -4.26 13.43
N VAL A 99 11.78 -3.47 12.50
CA VAL A 99 12.46 -2.28 11.99
C VAL A 99 12.50 -1.19 13.07
N VAL A 100 11.38 -0.95 13.74
CA VAL A 100 11.24 0.15 14.69
C VAL A 100 11.95 -0.11 16.01
N GLU A 101 11.89 -1.33 16.53
CA GLU A 101 12.43 -1.67 17.85
C GLU A 101 13.89 -2.10 17.81
N GLN A 102 14.37 -2.63 16.67
CA GLN A 102 15.74 -3.17 16.58
C GLN A 102 16.62 -2.39 15.62
N ILE A 103 16.14 -2.10 14.41
CA ILE A 103 17.00 -1.52 13.37
C ILE A 103 17.20 -0.02 13.60
N LEU A 104 16.13 0.75 13.78
CA LEU A 104 16.21 2.20 13.97
C LEU A 104 17.02 2.62 15.21
N PRO A 105 16.82 2.01 16.40
CA PRO A 105 17.55 2.42 17.59
C PRO A 105 19.04 2.03 17.49
N ARG A 106 19.34 0.84 16.94
CA ARG A 106 20.74 0.38 16.83
C ARG A 106 21.53 1.07 15.73
N ALA A 107 20.89 1.38 14.60
CA ALA A 107 21.59 1.93 13.44
C ALA A 107 21.62 3.46 13.42
N LEU A 108 20.62 4.12 14.01
CA LEU A 108 20.43 5.58 13.91
C LEU A 108 20.25 6.28 15.27
N ASP A 109 20.26 5.54 16.38
CA ASP A 109 19.90 6.07 17.71
C ASP A 109 18.53 6.78 17.70
N LEU A 110 17.63 6.32 16.81
CA LEU A 110 16.33 6.90 16.59
C LEU A 110 15.24 6.01 17.19
N CYS A 111 14.63 6.51 18.26
CA CYS A 111 13.44 5.91 18.86
C CYS A 111 12.20 6.62 18.31
N ILE A 112 11.28 5.85 17.72
CA ILE A 112 9.97 6.36 17.30
C ILE A 112 9.00 6.09 18.45
N GLU A 113 8.46 7.16 19.02
CA GLU A 113 7.33 7.08 19.94
C GLU A 113 6.03 7.18 19.14
N PHE A 114 5.11 6.24 19.36
CA PHE A 114 3.79 6.28 18.75
C PHE A 114 2.81 6.91 19.73
N GLU A 115 2.17 8.01 19.33
CA GLU A 115 0.98 8.50 20.02
C GLU A 115 -0.20 7.60 19.67
N ILE A 116 -0.85 7.05 20.70
CA ILE A 116 -2.08 6.28 20.54
C ILE A 116 -3.23 7.28 20.64
N GLU A 117 -3.87 7.61 19.52
CA GLU A 117 -5.15 8.33 19.54
C GLU A 117 -6.23 7.41 20.13
N HIS A 118 -6.88 7.90 21.20
CA HIS A 118 -7.96 7.24 21.94
C HIS A 118 -9.34 7.44 21.29
#